data_AF-A0A5R9NML6-F1
#
_entry.id   AF-A0A5R9NML6-F1
#
_cell.length_a   1.000
_cell.length_b   1.000
_cell.length_c   1.000
_cell.angle_alpha   90.00
_cell.angle_beta   90.00
_cell.angle_gamma   90.00
#
_symmetry.space_group_name_H-M   'P 1'
#
loop_
_entity.id
_entity.type
_entity.pdbx_description
1 polymer ?
#
loop_
_entity_poly.entity_id
_entity_poly.type
_entity_poly.pdbx_seq_one_letter_code
_entity_poly.pdbx_strand_id
1 'polypeptide(L)'
;MTNDEVHSAVVRWIAAVINATTIKAHQSGPSPALPYCMVNFTGMAQVRAHEQLIEYTPTGQTTPEDKPEISAAPVIEAEWRFSVHGYGSDPTGVLRPIVSASKIAQTMEPMFPALVIHDVSQIRNVPDWINNKWEPRAQLDLIVRGLTRDGFIVDTIDETSFDIARAE
;
A
#
# COMPACT_ATOMS: atom_id res chain seq x y z
N MET A 1 -3.08 -7.44 -5.77
CA MET A 1 -3.48 -6.64 -4.58
C MET A 1 -3.81 -5.26 -5.08
N THR A 2 -4.99 -4.76 -4.79
CA THR A 2 -5.46 -3.45 -5.27
C THR A 2 -5.07 -2.32 -4.33
N ASN A 3 -5.04 -1.09 -4.84
CA ASN A 3 -4.77 0.10 -4.01
C ASN A 3 -5.79 0.26 -2.87
N ASP A 4 -7.06 -0.11 -3.09
CA ASP A 4 -8.09 0.00 -2.05
C ASP A 4 -7.91 -1.04 -0.93
N GLU A 5 -7.45 -2.24 -1.25
CA GLU A 5 -7.10 -3.26 -0.26
C GLU A 5 -5.96 -2.78 0.64
N VAL A 6 -4.90 -2.20 0.05
CA VAL A 6 -3.76 -1.64 0.79
C VAL A 6 -4.22 -0.47 1.67
N HIS A 7 -5.00 0.46 1.12
CA HIS A 7 -5.51 1.59 1.90
C HIS A 7 -6.38 1.13 3.07
N SER A 8 -7.23 0.11 2.86
CA SER A 8 -8.03 -0.51 3.93
C SER A 8 -7.17 -1.17 5.00
N ALA A 9 -6.11 -1.89 4.60
CA ALA A 9 -5.20 -2.54 5.52
C ALA A 9 -4.47 -1.51 6.40
N VAL A 10 -3.94 -0.44 5.79
CA VAL A 10 -3.25 0.64 6.49
C VAL A 10 -4.18 1.36 7.46
N VAL A 11 -5.41 1.67 7.05
CA VAL A 11 -6.41 2.32 7.92
C VAL A 11 -6.75 1.45 9.13
N ARG A 12 -6.97 0.15 8.92
CA ARG A 12 -7.26 -0.80 10.02
C ARG A 12 -6.09 -0.92 10.98
N TRP A 13 -4.87 -1.01 10.44
CA TRP A 13 -3.66 -1.07 11.26
C TRP A 13 -3.48 0.20 12.10
N ILE A 14 -3.61 1.38 11.48
CA ILE A 14 -3.54 2.66 12.19
C ILE A 14 -4.61 2.72 13.29
N ALA A 15 -5.86 2.36 12.99
CA ALA A 15 -6.96 2.35 13.97
C ALA A 15 -6.63 1.47 15.20
N ALA A 16 -6.04 0.30 14.96
CA ALA A 16 -5.62 -0.61 16.04
C ALA A 16 -4.47 -0.03 16.88
N VAL A 17 -3.51 0.65 16.25
CA VAL A 17 -2.34 1.24 16.92
C VAL A 17 -2.72 2.45 17.77
N ILE A 18 -3.54 3.36 17.23
CA ILE A 18 -3.88 4.61 17.92
C ILE A 18 -5.07 4.47 18.87
N ASN A 19 -5.84 3.39 18.74
CA ASN A 19 -7.09 3.15 19.46
C ASN A 19 -8.08 4.33 19.35
N ALA A 20 -8.25 4.84 18.13
CA ALA A 20 -9.14 5.94 17.80
C ALA A 20 -9.74 5.73 16.40
N THR A 21 -10.85 6.44 16.15
CA THR A 21 -11.53 6.36 14.85
C THR A 21 -10.55 6.75 13.75
N THR A 22 -10.39 5.90 12.73
CA THR A 22 -9.52 6.17 11.58
C THR A 22 -10.32 6.01 10.30
N ILE A 23 -10.34 7.03 9.45
CA ILE A 23 -11.14 7.06 8.22
C ILE A 23 -10.26 7.15 6.96
N LYS A 24 -10.81 6.64 5.84
CA LYS A 24 -10.27 6.84 4.49
C LYS A 24 -10.75 8.19 3.95
N ALA A 25 -9.85 9.19 3.90
CA ALA A 25 -10.15 10.55 3.44
C ALA A 25 -11.38 11.20 4.12
N HIS A 26 -11.68 12.46 3.78
CA HIS A 26 -12.95 13.05 4.20
C HIS A 26 -14.08 12.39 3.42
N GLN A 27 -14.91 11.61 4.12
CA GLN A 27 -16.15 11.08 3.58
C GLN A 27 -17.18 12.21 3.55
N SER A 28 -18.03 12.24 2.52
CA SER A 28 -19.15 13.19 2.41
C SER A 28 -20.14 12.96 3.55
N GLY A 29 -19.90 13.59 4.71
CA GLY A 29 -20.64 13.35 5.94
C GLY A 29 -20.10 14.14 7.14
N PRO A 30 -20.75 14.02 8.31
CA PRO A 30 -20.27 14.67 9.52
C PRO A 30 -18.89 14.12 9.90
N SER A 31 -18.02 15.02 10.37
CA SER A 31 -16.70 14.61 10.88
C SER A 31 -16.87 13.70 12.10
N PRO A 32 -16.00 12.68 12.27
CA PRO A 32 -16.04 11.84 13.46
C PRO A 32 -15.82 12.65 14.75
N ALA A 33 -16.23 12.07 15.88
CA ALA A 33 -15.89 12.63 17.19
C ALA A 33 -14.36 12.66 17.39
N LEU A 34 -13.86 13.75 17.97
CA LEU A 34 -12.45 13.89 18.32
C LEU A 34 -12.08 12.96 19.50
N PRO A 35 -10.86 12.40 19.55
CA PRO A 35 -9.83 12.44 18.51
C PRO A 35 -10.09 11.42 17.40
N TYR A 36 -9.66 11.75 16.18
CA TYR A 36 -9.70 10.82 15.05
C TYR A 36 -8.50 11.02 14.13
N CYS A 37 -8.24 10.02 13.29
CA CYS A 37 -7.25 10.07 12.22
C CYS A 37 -7.90 9.96 10.84
N MET A 38 -7.29 10.62 9.87
CA MET A 38 -7.64 10.49 8.47
C MET A 38 -6.41 10.03 7.69
N VAL A 39 -6.57 9.00 6.88
CA VAL A 39 -5.50 8.43 6.06
C VAL A 39 -5.83 8.71 4.61
N ASN A 40 -5.00 9.51 3.96
CA ASN A 40 -5.11 9.84 2.55
C ASN A 40 -4.12 8.97 1.76
N PHE A 41 -4.62 8.26 0.76
CA PHE A 41 -3.77 7.64 -0.25
C PHE A 41 -3.28 8.71 -1.22
N THR A 42 -1.96 8.88 -1.31
CA THR A 42 -1.35 9.96 -2.11
C THR A 42 -0.79 9.47 -3.45
N GLY A 43 -0.56 8.16 -3.58
CA GLY A 43 -0.11 7.56 -4.83
C GLY A 43 0.60 6.22 -4.63
N MET A 44 0.78 5.51 -5.73
CA MET A 44 1.60 4.30 -5.80
C MET A 44 2.67 4.46 -6.87
N ALA A 45 3.86 3.92 -6.60
CA ALA A 45 4.96 3.85 -7.54
C ALA A 45 5.59 2.45 -7.49
N GLN A 46 6.11 1.99 -8.63
CA GLN A 46 6.93 0.77 -8.65
C GLN A 46 8.31 1.09 -8.06
N VAL A 47 8.81 0.22 -7.19
CA VAL A 47 10.13 0.40 -6.55
C VAL A 47 11.27 0.18 -7.56
N ARG A 48 11.03 -0.69 -8.54
CA ARG A 48 11.99 -1.03 -9.60
C ARG A 48 11.39 -0.79 -10.98
N ALA A 49 12.23 -0.38 -11.91
CA ALA A 49 11.85 -0.14 -13.31
C ALA A 49 11.65 -1.44 -14.11
N HIS A 50 12.25 -2.54 -13.67
CA HIS A 50 12.14 -3.85 -14.30
C HIS A 50 11.74 -4.89 -13.25
N GLU A 51 10.84 -5.79 -13.65
CA GLU A 51 10.44 -6.94 -12.84
C GLU A 51 11.60 -7.91 -12.66
N GLN A 52 11.69 -8.49 -11.46
CA GLN A 52 12.75 -9.47 -11.17
C GLN A 52 12.33 -10.89 -11.50
N LEU A 53 11.03 -11.15 -11.53
CA LEU A 53 10.48 -12.49 -11.66
C LEU A 53 9.09 -12.42 -12.30
N ILE A 54 8.89 -13.22 -13.33
CA ILE A 54 7.57 -13.54 -13.88
C ILE A 54 7.17 -14.89 -13.30
N GLU A 55 6.03 -14.93 -12.61
CA GLU A 55 5.45 -16.16 -12.10
C GLU A 55 4.51 -16.74 -13.17
N TYR A 56 4.71 -18.00 -13.55
CA TYR A 56 3.88 -18.70 -14.52
C TYR A 56 2.99 -19.72 -13.81
N THR A 57 1.68 -19.61 -13.98
CA THR A 57 0.69 -20.50 -13.37
C THR A 57 -0.18 -21.14 -14.44
N PRO A 58 -0.29 -22.48 -14.51
CA PRO A 58 -1.25 -23.13 -15.39
C PRO A 58 -2.69 -22.73 -15.00
N THR A 59 -3.51 -22.30 -15.95
CA THR A 59 -4.90 -21.90 -15.64
C THR A 59 -5.85 -23.09 -15.50
N GLY A 60 -5.41 -24.27 -15.95
CA GLY A 60 -6.24 -25.49 -16.01
C GLY A 60 -7.23 -25.49 -17.18
N GLN A 61 -7.18 -24.47 -18.05
CA GLN A 61 -7.92 -24.39 -19.29
C GLN A 61 -6.99 -24.69 -20.48
N THR A 62 -7.59 -25.07 -21.61
CA THR A 62 -6.87 -25.22 -22.88
C THR A 62 -7.22 -24.08 -23.82
N THR A 63 -6.25 -23.68 -24.63
CA THR A 63 -6.45 -22.76 -25.74
C THR A 63 -7.30 -23.43 -26.84
N PRO A 64 -7.83 -22.69 -27.83
CA PRO A 64 -8.56 -23.27 -28.96
C PRO A 64 -7.77 -24.32 -29.77
N GLU A 65 -6.45 -24.36 -29.59
CA GLU A 65 -5.50 -25.27 -30.25
C GLU A 65 -5.12 -26.46 -29.34
N ASP A 66 -5.85 -26.68 -28.25
CA ASP A 66 -5.67 -27.77 -27.27
C ASP A 66 -4.32 -27.72 -26.53
N LYS A 67 -3.70 -26.54 -26.43
CA LYS A 67 -2.49 -26.31 -25.60
C LYS A 67 -2.90 -25.83 -24.20
N PRO A 68 -2.14 -26.16 -23.13
CA PRO A 68 -2.43 -25.66 -21.79
C PRO A 68 -2.23 -24.14 -21.75
N GLU A 69 -3.27 -23.43 -21.31
CA GLU A 69 -3.22 -21.98 -21.13
C GLU A 69 -2.42 -21.64 -19.86
N ILE A 70 -1.51 -20.67 -19.98
CA ILE A 70 -0.62 -20.24 -18.91
C ILE A 70 -0.91 -18.77 -18.58
N SER A 71 -1.09 -18.49 -17.30
CA SER A 71 -1.13 -17.13 -16.78
C SER A 71 0.28 -16.71 -16.36
N ALA A 72 0.75 -15.59 -16.88
CA ALA A 72 2.00 -14.97 -16.47
C ALA A 72 1.69 -13.75 -15.62
N ALA A 73 2.20 -13.72 -14.38
CA ALA A 73 2.04 -12.60 -13.47
C ALA A 73 3.41 -12.03 -13.11
N PRO A 74 3.76 -10.82 -13.57
CA PRO A 74 4.97 -10.16 -13.11
C PRO A 74 4.86 -9.83 -11.63
N VAL A 75 5.88 -10.20 -10.87
CA VAL A 75 5.98 -9.88 -9.45
C VAL A 75 6.62 -8.49 -9.34
N ILE A 76 5.79 -7.49 -9.08
CA ILE A 76 6.22 -6.09 -9.00
C ILE A 76 6.26 -5.66 -7.54
N GLU A 77 7.41 -5.17 -7.11
CA GLU A 77 7.52 -4.49 -5.82
C GLU A 77 6.95 -3.08 -5.96
N ALA A 78 5.90 -2.79 -5.20
CA ALA A 78 5.20 -1.52 -5.23
C ALA A 78 5.36 -0.78 -3.89
N GLU A 79 5.39 0.54 -3.99
CA GLU A 79 5.44 1.48 -2.90
C GLU A 79 4.15 2.31 -2.91
N TRP A 80 3.39 2.23 -1.83
CA TRP A 80 2.20 3.04 -1.58
C TRP A 80 2.52 4.14 -0.57
N ARG A 81 2.13 5.36 -0.90
CA ARG A 81 2.39 6.55 -0.08
C ARG A 81 1.10 7.06 0.52
N PHE A 82 1.11 7.31 1.82
CA PHE A 82 -0.02 7.81 2.56
C PHE A 82 0.34 9.08 3.32
N SER A 83 -0.61 9.99 3.43
CA SER A 83 -0.55 11.12 4.35
C SER A 83 -1.56 10.87 5.46
N VAL A 84 -1.08 10.75 6.69
CA VAL A 84 -1.90 10.49 7.88
C VAL A 84 -2.05 11.78 8.67
N HIS A 85 -3.28 12.15 8.95
CA HIS A 85 -3.62 13.36 9.68
C HIS A 85 -4.30 13.02 11.00
N GLY A 86 -3.82 13.62 12.09
CA GLY A 86 -4.42 13.50 13.41
C GLY A 86 -5.21 14.75 13.77
N TYR A 87 -6.38 14.56 14.37
CA TYR A 87 -7.28 15.62 14.84
C TYR A 87 -7.59 15.41 16.33
N GLY A 88 -7.66 16.50 17.10
CA GLY A 88 -7.96 16.46 18.54
C GLY A 88 -7.25 17.57 19.30
N SER A 89 -7.41 17.59 20.63
CA SER A 89 -6.73 18.58 21.49
C SER A 89 -5.20 18.43 21.52
N ASP A 90 -4.69 17.21 21.29
CA ASP A 90 -3.26 16.92 21.08
C ASP A 90 -3.08 16.02 19.84
N PRO A 91 -3.10 16.60 18.63
CA PRO A 91 -3.03 15.81 17.40
C PRO A 91 -1.66 15.15 17.19
N THR A 92 -0.59 15.71 17.77
CA THR A 92 0.75 15.12 17.70
C THR A 92 0.87 13.88 18.59
N GLY A 93 0.27 13.90 19.78
CA GLY A 93 0.17 12.74 20.67
C GLY A 93 -0.62 11.61 20.04
N VAL A 94 -1.69 11.91 19.29
CA VAL A 94 -2.48 10.91 18.55
C VAL A 94 -1.64 10.16 17.51
N LEU A 95 -0.72 10.85 16.81
CA LEU A 95 0.10 10.24 15.77
C LEU A 95 1.37 9.55 16.30
N ARG A 96 1.83 9.90 17.51
CA ARG A 96 3.07 9.36 18.11
C ARG A 96 3.11 7.83 18.19
N PRO A 97 2.04 7.11 18.56
CA PRO A 97 2.03 5.64 18.60
C PRO A 97 2.40 4.99 17.27
N ILE A 98 2.06 5.60 16.13
CA ILE A 98 2.36 5.06 14.79
C ILE A 98 3.88 4.93 14.58
N VAL A 99 4.62 5.96 15.00
CA VAL A 99 6.09 5.97 14.88
C VAL A 99 6.69 4.83 15.69
N SER A 100 6.26 4.65 16.94
CA SER A 100 6.74 3.56 17.80
C SER A 100 6.31 2.18 17.28
N ALA A 101 5.05 2.02 16.89
CA ALA A 101 4.49 0.76 16.38
C ALA A 101 5.19 0.29 15.10
N SER A 102 5.59 1.20 14.22
CA SER A 102 6.33 0.86 13.00
C SER A 102 7.69 0.19 13.26
N LYS A 103 8.22 0.28 14.48
CA LYS A 103 9.50 -0.32 14.89
C LYS A 103 9.33 -1.63 15.65
N ILE A 104 8.10 -2.02 15.97
CA ILE A 104 7.78 -3.21 16.76
C ILE A 104 7.19 -4.27 15.83
N ALA A 105 7.91 -5.38 15.64
CA ALA A 105 7.51 -6.45 14.72
C ALA A 105 6.14 -7.05 15.05
N GLN A 106 5.81 -7.23 16.34
CA GLN A 106 4.54 -7.79 16.80
C GLN A 106 3.35 -6.91 16.40
N THR A 107 3.52 -5.58 16.46
CA THR A 107 2.48 -4.65 16.06
C THR A 107 2.29 -4.63 14.53
N MET A 108 3.30 -5.08 13.78
CA MET A 108 3.28 -5.18 12.32
C MET A 108 2.73 -6.51 11.80
N GLU A 109 2.52 -7.52 12.66
CA GLU A 109 2.00 -8.84 12.29
C GLU A 109 0.73 -8.80 11.42
N PRO A 110 -0.27 -7.91 11.65
CA PRO A 110 -1.47 -7.86 10.81
C PRO A 110 -1.20 -7.43 9.36
N MET A 111 -0.07 -6.80 9.08
CA MET A 111 0.35 -6.41 7.73
C MET A 111 1.23 -7.46 7.07
N PHE A 112 1.93 -8.28 7.86
CA PHE A 112 2.81 -9.32 7.34
C PHE A 112 2.05 -10.54 6.80
N PRO A 113 2.62 -11.26 5.82
CA PRO A 113 3.87 -10.94 5.10
C PRO A 113 3.66 -9.98 3.91
N ALA A 114 2.41 -9.63 3.60
CA ALA A 114 2.06 -9.02 2.33
C ALA A 114 2.44 -7.53 2.22
N LEU A 115 2.45 -6.81 3.35
CA LEU A 115 2.75 -5.39 3.43
C LEU A 115 3.76 -5.12 4.55
N VAL A 116 4.66 -4.17 4.30
CA VAL A 116 5.69 -3.74 5.25
C VAL A 116 5.70 -2.22 5.28
N ILE A 117 5.66 -1.63 6.47
CA ILE A 117 5.92 -0.19 6.62
C ILE A 117 7.41 0.03 6.36
N HIS A 118 7.70 0.71 5.25
CA HIS A 118 9.06 1.00 4.84
C HIS A 118 9.62 2.24 5.56
N ASP A 119 8.83 3.31 5.60
CA ASP A 119 9.24 4.56 6.23
C ASP A 119 8.07 5.29 6.88
N VAL A 120 8.38 6.05 7.94
CA VAL A 120 7.45 6.92 8.65
C VAL A 120 8.15 8.26 8.83
N SER A 121 7.59 9.33 8.27
CA SER A 121 8.18 10.65 8.40
C SER A 121 8.06 11.19 9.83
N GLN A 122 8.77 12.30 10.10
CA GLN A 122 8.51 13.11 11.29
C GLN A 122 7.05 13.57 11.38
N ILE A 123 6.55 13.71 12.60
CA ILE A 123 5.23 14.29 12.88
C ILE A 123 5.36 15.81 12.80
N ARG A 124 4.53 16.42 11.97
CA ARG A 124 4.48 17.86 11.75
C ARG A 124 3.19 18.41 12.36
N ASN A 125 3.29 19.49 13.14
CA ASN A 125 2.10 20.23 13.57
C ASN A 125 1.69 21.15 12.41
N VAL A 126 0.49 20.94 11.88
CA VAL A 126 -0.04 21.65 10.70
C VAL A 126 -1.48 22.09 11.01
N PRO A 127 -1.67 23.12 11.88
CA PRO A 127 -2.99 23.66 12.17
C PRO A 127 -3.72 24.08 10.89
N ASP A 128 -5.02 23.85 10.84
CA ASP A 128 -5.83 24.13 9.67
C ASP A 128 -6.90 25.19 9.99
N TRP A 129 -7.27 26.01 9.01
CA TRP A 129 -8.31 27.03 9.19
C TRP A 129 -9.62 26.52 8.61
N ILE A 130 -10.49 26.02 9.49
CA ILE A 130 -11.76 25.38 9.13
C ILE A 130 -12.90 26.14 9.81
N ASN A 131 -13.95 26.47 9.07
CA ASN A 131 -15.16 27.14 9.61
C ASN A 131 -14.86 28.41 10.45
N ASN A 132 -13.94 29.25 9.98
CA ASN A 132 -13.50 30.48 10.67
C ASN A 132 -12.81 30.26 12.02
N LYS A 133 -12.20 29.10 12.24
CA LYS A 133 -11.40 28.81 13.44
C LYS A 133 -10.15 28.01 13.09
N TRP A 134 -9.05 28.26 13.81
CA TRP A 134 -7.89 27.38 13.79
C TRP A 134 -8.21 26.09 14.52
N GLU A 135 -8.11 24.98 13.81
CA GLU A 135 -8.23 23.64 14.37
C GLU A 135 -6.84 23.00 14.51
N PRO A 136 -6.53 22.41 15.68
CA PRO A 136 -5.29 21.68 15.87
C PRO A 136 -5.27 20.42 15.01
N ARG A 137 -4.25 20.32 14.15
CA ARG A 137 -4.03 19.19 13.26
C ARG A 137 -2.55 18.86 13.18
N ALA A 138 -2.24 17.58 13.07
CA ALA A 138 -0.89 17.09 12.83
C ALA A 138 -0.87 16.18 11.60
N GLN A 139 0.28 16.02 10.98
CA GLN A 139 0.49 15.17 9.82
C GLN A 139 1.78 14.34 9.98
N LEU A 140 1.75 13.11 9.49
CA LEU A 140 2.94 12.35 9.10
C LEU A 140 2.71 11.69 7.73
N ASP A 141 3.79 11.37 7.04
CA ASP A 141 3.76 10.57 5.82
C ASP A 141 4.16 9.13 6.16
N LEU A 142 3.48 8.17 5.55
CA LEU A 142 3.68 6.75 5.76
C LEU A 142 3.91 6.08 4.40
N ILE A 143 5.02 5.37 4.28
CA ILE A 143 5.37 4.63 3.08
C ILE A 143 5.25 3.13 3.38
N VAL A 144 4.44 2.44 2.59
CA VAL A 144 4.22 0.99 2.70
C VAL A 144 4.71 0.32 1.42
N ARG A 145 5.40 -0.80 1.57
CA ARG A 145 5.85 -1.64 0.46
C ARG A 145 5.22 -3.01 0.51
N GLY A 146 5.17 -3.65 -0.64
CA GLY A 146 4.61 -4.98 -0.81
C GLY A 146 4.71 -5.42 -2.27
N LEU A 147 4.14 -6.58 -2.55
CA LEU A 147 4.17 -7.17 -3.89
C LEU A 147 2.80 -7.07 -4.54
N THR A 148 2.75 -6.58 -5.77
CA THR A 148 1.60 -6.71 -6.65
C THR A 148 1.83 -7.84 -7.65
N ARG A 149 0.75 -8.54 -7.97
CA ARG A 149 0.70 -9.62 -8.95
C ARG A 149 -0.55 -9.39 -9.77
N ASP A 150 -0.39 -8.74 -10.90
CA ASP A 150 -1.47 -8.52 -11.86
C ASP A 150 -1.21 -9.47 -13.02
N GLY A 151 -1.91 -10.61 -13.03
CA GLY A 151 -1.70 -11.66 -14.02
C GLY A 151 -2.32 -11.33 -15.37
N PHE A 152 -1.62 -11.69 -16.44
CA PHE A 152 -2.11 -11.66 -17.80
C PHE A 152 -2.11 -13.07 -18.36
N ILE A 153 -3.16 -13.42 -19.11
CA ILE A 153 -3.18 -14.65 -19.89
C ILE A 153 -2.20 -14.45 -21.05
N VAL A 154 -1.19 -15.31 -21.14
CA VAL A 154 -0.21 -15.29 -22.22
C VAL A 154 -0.40 -16.56 -23.02
N ASP A 155 -0.73 -16.38 -24.30
CA ASP A 155 -0.74 -17.50 -25.25
C ASP A 155 0.72 -17.89 -25.51
N THR A 156 1.05 -19.16 -25.34
CA THR A 156 2.42 -19.66 -25.56
C THR A 156 2.73 -19.65 -27.04
N ILE A 157 3.35 -18.58 -27.53
CA ILE A 157 3.97 -18.57 -28.85
C ILE A 157 5.12 -19.57 -28.83
N ASP A 158 5.10 -20.50 -29.79
CA ASP A 158 6.05 -21.60 -29.94
C ASP A 158 7.52 -21.14 -29.76
N GLU A 159 8.29 -21.98 -29.08
CA GLU A 159 9.71 -21.83 -28.77
C GLU A 159 10.51 -21.19 -29.91
N THR A 160 10.75 -19.88 -29.83
CA THR A 160 11.76 -19.25 -30.69
C THR A 160 13.10 -19.44 -29.99
N SER A 161 13.74 -20.59 -30.23
CA SER A 161 15.14 -20.78 -29.88
C SER A 161 15.99 -19.88 -30.79
N PHE A 162 16.74 -18.95 -30.21
CA PHE A 162 17.81 -18.26 -30.91
C PHE A 162 19.14 -18.83 -30.42
N ASP A 163 19.73 -19.65 -31.28
CA ASP A 163 21.06 -20.21 -31.07
C ASP A 163 22.09 -19.11 -31.39
N ILE A 164 22.72 -18.55 -30.35
CA ILE A 164 23.82 -17.60 -30.53
C ILE A 164 25.09 -18.43 -30.78
N ALA A 165 25.26 -18.86 -32.02
CA ALA A 165 26.51 -19.46 -32.45
C ALA A 165 27.64 -18.41 -32.35
N ARG A 166 28.61 -18.62 -31.45
CA ARG A 166 29.88 -17.89 -31.48
C ARG A 166 30.61 -18.28 -32.76
N ALA A 167 30.85 -17.32 -33.64
CA ALA A 167 31.79 -17.48 -34.74
C ALA A 167 33.21 -17.65 -34.17
N GLU A 168 33.90 -18.70 -34.60
CA GLU A 168 35.34 -18.94 -34.35
C GLU A 168 36.23 -17.91 -35.05
#